data_AF-A0A3N5SWK7-F1
#
_entry.id   AF-A0A3N5SWK7-F1
#
_cell.length_a   1.000
_cell.length_b   1.000
_cell.length_c   1.000
_cell.angle_alpha   90.00
_cell.angle_beta   90.00
_cell.angle_gamma   90.00
#
_symmetry.space_group_name_H-M   'P 1'
#
loop_
_entity.id
_entity.type
_entity.pdbx_description
1 polymer ?
#
loop_
_entity_poly.entity_id
_entity_poly.type
_entity_poly.pdbx_seq_one_letter_code
_entity_poly.pdbx_strand_id
1 'polypeptide(L)'
;MRILCLIWCTVLLLAACTGTLHDMPSGPVPPMGPAELAQPGSAADQTGGETSPPGAGRQLYLAEEVQALKAQPYIDPLTRYLEQHRGDAARENYLAELETLRDQRCKAVAERYARQSRTAATFARFRAGYAFSCPEQL
;
A
#
# COMPACT_ATOMS: atom_id res chain seq x y z
N MET A 1 59.93 -5.41 4.11
CA MET A 1 58.79 -6.14 3.51
C MET A 1 58.79 -7.57 4.05
N ARG A 2 58.00 -7.81 5.10
CA ARG A 2 57.62 -9.10 5.72
C ARG A 2 56.93 -8.77 7.04
N ILE A 3 55.97 -9.60 7.46
CA ILE A 3 55.21 -9.56 8.74
C ILE A 3 53.88 -8.76 8.68
N LEU A 4 52.83 -9.37 8.12
CA LEU A 4 51.50 -9.55 8.75
C LEU A 4 50.65 -10.47 7.87
N CYS A 5 51.13 -11.71 7.73
CA CYS A 5 50.29 -12.85 7.43
C CYS A 5 49.87 -13.41 8.81
N LEU A 6 48.64 -13.91 8.92
CA LEU A 6 48.00 -14.51 10.11
C LEU A 6 47.23 -13.51 10.99
N ILE A 7 46.14 -14.01 11.59
CA ILE A 7 45.10 -13.28 12.33
C ILE A 7 44.22 -12.50 11.32
N TRP A 8 43.16 -13.05 10.73
CA TRP A 8 41.93 -13.47 11.40
C TRP A 8 41.37 -14.71 10.69
N CYS A 9 41.83 -15.88 11.13
CA CYS A 9 41.14 -17.14 10.94
C CYS A 9 40.67 -17.58 12.33
N THR A 10 39.40 -17.34 12.63
CA THR A 10 38.63 -17.96 13.72
C THR A 10 37.17 -17.92 13.27
N VAL A 11 36.66 -18.97 12.59
CA VAL A 11 36.09 -20.18 13.19
C VAL A 11 34.93 -19.80 14.13
N LEU A 12 33.70 -19.79 13.60
CA LEU A 12 32.71 -20.88 13.70
C LEU A 12 32.10 -20.99 15.12
N LEU A 13 30.84 -20.59 15.26
CA LEU A 13 29.95 -21.22 16.25
C LEU A 13 28.51 -21.22 15.73
N LEU A 14 28.03 -22.43 15.40
CA LEU A 14 26.62 -22.75 15.29
C LEU A 14 25.95 -22.58 16.66
N ALA A 15 24.77 -21.96 16.68
CA ALA A 15 23.69 -22.36 17.57
C ALA A 15 22.35 -21.88 17.00
N ALA A 16 21.55 -22.84 16.55
CA ALA A 16 20.14 -22.66 16.24
C ALA A 16 19.37 -22.30 17.52
N CYS A 17 18.34 -21.45 17.40
CA CYS A 17 17.13 -21.55 18.20
C CYS A 17 15.97 -20.83 17.50
N THR A 18 14.98 -21.64 17.13
CA THR A 18 13.54 -21.39 17.22
C THR A 18 12.96 -20.22 16.44
N GLY A 19 12.35 -20.57 15.31
CA GLY A 19 11.27 -19.77 14.76
C GLY A 19 10.07 -19.71 15.71
N THR A 20 9.40 -18.58 15.65
CA THR A 20 7.99 -18.45 15.99
C THR A 20 7.33 -17.84 14.77
N LEU A 21 6.73 -18.70 13.95
CA LEU A 21 5.62 -18.32 13.09
C LEU A 21 4.60 -17.62 13.97
N HIS A 22 4.45 -16.30 13.81
CA HIS A 22 3.32 -15.61 14.39
C HIS A 22 2.12 -15.93 13.50
N ASP A 23 1.40 -16.96 13.92
CA ASP A 23 0.07 -17.35 13.46
C ASP A 23 -0.85 -16.13 13.56
N MET A 24 -1.26 -15.60 12.40
CA MET A 24 -2.38 -14.66 12.37
C MET A 24 -3.66 -15.47 12.46
N PRO A 25 -4.53 -15.26 13.47
CA PRO A 25 -5.80 -15.94 13.51
C PRO A 25 -6.68 -15.45 12.36
N SER A 26 -6.88 -16.33 11.39
CA SER A 26 -7.93 -16.25 10.38
C SER A 26 -9.25 -16.60 11.06
N GLY A 27 -9.88 -15.60 11.68
CA GLY A 27 -11.22 -15.75 12.24
C GLY A 27 -12.25 -15.91 11.12
N PRO A 28 -13.22 -16.84 11.21
CA PRO A 28 -14.31 -16.93 10.25
C PRO A 28 -15.22 -15.70 10.39
N VAL A 29 -15.53 -15.08 9.25
CA VAL A 29 -16.56 -14.05 9.15
C VAL A 29 -17.92 -14.72 9.39
N PRO A 30 -18.71 -14.33 10.41
CA PRO A 30 -20.06 -14.87 10.56
C PRO A 30 -20.99 -14.26 9.51
N PRO A 31 -21.76 -15.07 8.76
CA PRO A 31 -22.91 -14.56 8.02
C PRO A 31 -24.12 -14.55 8.94
N MET A 32 -24.73 -13.38 9.16
CA MET A 32 -26.08 -13.28 9.71
C MET A 32 -26.89 -12.31 8.85
N GLY A 33 -27.92 -12.87 8.22
CA GLY A 33 -28.89 -12.18 7.38
C GLY A 33 -29.86 -11.30 8.17
N PRO A 34 -30.97 -10.86 7.53
CA PRO A 34 -31.81 -9.79 8.03
C PRO A 34 -32.96 -10.32 8.89
N ALA A 35 -33.25 -9.63 9.98
CA ALA A 35 -34.59 -9.37 10.55
C ALA A 35 -34.39 -8.99 12.02
N GLU A 36 -34.90 -7.83 12.42
CA GLU A 36 -36.12 -7.74 13.23
C GLU A 36 -36.23 -6.35 13.86
N LEU A 37 -37.43 -5.83 13.70
CA LEU A 37 -38.08 -4.62 14.17
C LEU A 37 -37.65 -3.94 15.49
N ALA A 38 -37.81 -2.61 15.42
CA ALA A 38 -38.31 -1.70 16.46
C ALA A 38 -37.34 -1.26 17.58
N GLN A 39 -36.96 0.01 17.52
CA GLN A 39 -36.63 0.80 18.71
C GLN A 39 -37.62 1.97 18.82
N PRO A 40 -38.44 2.02 19.89
CA PRO A 40 -39.21 3.21 20.23
C PRO A 40 -38.25 4.28 20.76
N GLY A 41 -38.52 5.54 20.40
CA GLY A 41 -37.68 6.66 20.76
C GLY A 41 -37.57 6.86 22.27
N SER A 42 -36.37 7.29 22.69
CA SER A 42 -36.18 8.02 23.93
C SER A 42 -35.43 9.30 23.61
N ALA A 43 -36.19 10.39 23.58
CA ALA A 43 -35.67 11.73 23.73
C ALA A 43 -35.27 11.90 25.20
N ALA A 44 -33.98 12.13 25.45
CA ALA A 44 -33.49 13.12 26.41
C ALA A 44 -31.96 13.07 26.45
N ASP A 45 -31.39 14.27 26.42
CA ASP A 45 -30.07 14.62 26.95
C ASP A 45 -28.84 14.20 26.13
N GLN A 46 -28.38 15.15 25.31
CA GLN A 46 -26.96 15.47 25.19
C GLN A 46 -26.79 16.88 24.63
N THR A 47 -26.58 17.81 25.55
CA THR A 47 -26.00 19.12 25.28
C THR A 47 -24.55 18.90 24.83
N GLY A 48 -24.28 19.18 23.56
CA GLY A 48 -22.97 19.02 22.94
C GLY A 48 -23.08 18.80 21.43
N GLY A 49 -23.88 19.62 20.74
CA GLY A 49 -24.06 19.55 19.30
C GLY A 49 -22.80 19.98 18.56
N GLU A 50 -21.84 19.08 18.42
CA GLU A 50 -20.76 19.22 17.45
C GLU A 50 -21.37 19.04 16.06
N THR A 51 -21.70 20.15 15.41
CA THR A 51 -22.25 20.23 14.06
C THR A 51 -21.19 19.86 13.03
N SER A 52 -20.71 18.61 13.04
CA SER A 52 -19.91 18.09 11.95
C SER A 52 -20.74 18.09 10.66
N PRO A 53 -20.24 18.69 9.56
CA PRO A 53 -20.95 18.66 8.28
C PRO A 53 -21.26 17.21 7.86
N PRO A 54 -22.43 16.96 7.25
CA PRO A 54 -22.72 15.64 6.68
C PRO A 54 -21.61 15.25 5.71
N GLY A 55 -20.93 14.14 5.99
CA GLY A 55 -19.82 13.62 5.19
C GLY A 55 -18.42 13.84 5.77
N ALA A 56 -18.24 14.62 6.85
CA ALA A 56 -16.93 14.86 7.45
C ALA A 56 -16.19 13.55 7.83
N GLY A 57 -16.89 12.62 8.48
CA GLY A 57 -16.31 11.32 8.84
C GLY A 57 -15.90 10.46 7.63
N ARG A 58 -16.68 10.51 6.55
CA ARG A 58 -16.32 9.82 5.29
C ARG A 58 -15.08 10.45 4.66
N GLN A 59 -15.00 11.77 4.65
CA GLN A 59 -13.85 12.47 4.09
C GLN A 59 -12.56 12.16 4.85
N LEU A 60 -12.62 12.09 6.19
CA LEU A 60 -11.48 11.71 7.02
C LEU A 60 -11.03 10.28 6.72
N TYR A 61 -11.96 9.32 6.65
CA TYR A 61 -11.64 7.94 6.28
C TYR A 61 -10.96 7.83 4.91
N LEU A 62 -11.49 8.53 3.90
CA LEU A 62 -10.89 8.57 2.57
C LEU A 62 -9.50 9.20 2.59
N ALA A 63 -9.31 10.27 3.35
CA ALA A 63 -8.01 10.92 3.49
C ALA A 63 -6.98 9.95 4.09
N GLU A 64 -7.32 9.24 5.16
CA GLU A 64 -6.44 8.26 5.80
C GLU A 64 -6.07 7.11 4.87
N GLU A 65 -7.04 6.55 4.15
CA GLU A 65 -6.82 5.49 3.16
C GLU A 65 -5.86 5.95 2.06
N VAL A 66 -6.06 7.15 1.54
CA VAL A 66 -5.21 7.77 0.51
C VAL A 66 -3.80 8.00 1.04
N GLN A 67 -3.63 8.48 2.28
CA GLN A 67 -2.31 8.65 2.88
C GLN A 67 -1.58 7.31 3.04
N ALA A 68 -2.29 6.25 3.42
CA ALA A 68 -1.72 4.91 3.51
C ALA A 68 -1.23 4.39 2.14
N LEU A 69 -1.95 4.68 1.05
CA LEU A 69 -1.52 4.35 -0.31
C LEU A 69 -0.26 5.12 -0.72
N LYS A 70 -0.21 6.43 -0.43
CA LYS A 70 0.96 7.26 -0.75
C LYS A 70 2.21 6.84 0.03
N ALA A 71 2.06 6.38 1.26
CA ALA A 71 3.17 5.93 2.10
C ALA A 71 3.84 4.64 1.58
N GLN A 72 3.13 3.83 0.78
CA GLN A 72 3.69 2.61 0.22
C GLN A 72 4.73 2.92 -0.86
N PRO A 73 5.86 2.20 -0.95
CA PRO A 73 6.87 2.42 -1.98
C PRO A 73 6.52 1.80 -3.34
N TYR A 74 5.52 0.91 -3.38
CA TYR A 74 5.14 0.14 -4.56
C TYR A 74 4.13 0.89 -5.44
N ILE A 75 4.17 0.64 -6.75
CA ILE A 75 3.24 1.26 -7.72
C ILE A 75 2.00 0.37 -7.92
N ASP A 76 2.12 -0.96 -7.88
CA ASP A 76 1.00 -1.87 -8.14
C ASP A 76 -0.21 -1.71 -7.22
N PRO A 77 -0.07 -1.51 -5.89
CA PRO A 77 -1.22 -1.25 -5.03
C PRO A 77 -1.95 0.05 -5.41
N LEU A 78 -1.20 1.07 -5.81
CA LEU A 78 -1.73 2.34 -6.27
C LEU A 78 -2.52 2.16 -7.58
N THR A 79 -1.97 1.43 -8.54
CA THR A 79 -2.63 1.12 -9.81
C THR A 79 -3.93 0.33 -9.59
N ARG A 80 -3.90 -0.70 -8.73
CA ARG A 80 -5.10 -1.48 -8.39
C ARG A 80 -6.18 -0.63 -7.75
N TYR A 81 -5.81 0.26 -6.83
CA TYR A 81 -6.77 1.15 -6.20
C TYR A 81 -7.45 2.09 -7.21
N LEU A 82 -6.67 2.67 -8.13
CA LEU A 82 -7.18 3.52 -9.21
C LEU A 82 -8.15 2.76 -10.14
N GLU A 83 -7.85 1.51 -10.48
CA GLU A 83 -8.73 0.66 -11.28
C GLU A 83 -10.03 0.33 -10.54
N GLN A 84 -9.93 -0.06 -9.26
CA GLN A 84 -11.05 -0.46 -8.43
C GLN A 84 -12.05 0.67 -8.19
N HIS A 85 -11.56 1.90 -8.02
CA HIS A 85 -12.38 3.06 -7.66
C HIS A 85 -12.66 4.01 -8.83
N ARG A 86 -12.36 3.60 -10.07
CA ARG A 86 -12.61 4.42 -11.26
C ARG A 86 -14.09 4.82 -11.32
N GLY A 87 -14.34 6.13 -11.48
CA GLY A 87 -15.69 6.69 -11.59
C GLY A 87 -16.41 6.90 -10.25
N ASP A 88 -15.74 6.68 -9.11
CA ASP A 88 -16.28 7.04 -7.80
C ASP A 88 -16.19 8.58 -7.60
N ALA A 89 -17.32 9.26 -7.80
CA ALA A 89 -17.43 10.71 -7.66
C ALA A 89 -17.08 11.20 -6.24
N ALA A 90 -17.25 10.37 -5.20
CA ALA A 90 -16.87 10.75 -3.85
C ALA A 90 -15.34 10.78 -3.65
N ARG A 91 -14.59 10.17 -4.58
CA ARG A 91 -13.12 10.04 -4.53
C ARG A 91 -12.40 10.80 -5.61
N GLU A 92 -13.11 11.49 -6.52
CA GLU A 92 -12.54 12.08 -7.75
C GLU A 92 -11.25 12.86 -7.50
N ASN A 93 -11.25 13.77 -6.53
CA ASN A 93 -10.06 14.56 -6.17
C ASN A 93 -8.90 13.69 -5.68
N TYR A 94 -9.18 12.66 -4.89
CA TYR A 94 -8.16 11.73 -4.40
C TYR A 94 -7.62 10.83 -5.51
N LEU A 95 -8.48 10.39 -6.45
CA LEU A 95 -8.06 9.58 -7.58
C LEU A 95 -7.12 10.38 -8.50
N ALA A 96 -7.45 11.64 -8.81
CA ALA A 96 -6.58 12.51 -9.60
C ALA A 96 -5.19 12.71 -8.96
N GLU A 97 -5.16 12.86 -7.64
CA GLU A 97 -3.90 12.96 -6.90
C GLU A 97 -3.08 11.66 -6.96
N LEU A 98 -3.74 10.52 -6.81
CA LEU A 98 -3.11 9.20 -6.87
C LEU A 98 -2.62 8.84 -8.29
N GLU A 99 -3.34 9.26 -9.33
CA GLU A 99 -2.89 9.14 -10.73
C GLU A 99 -1.59 9.92 -10.95
N THR A 100 -1.55 11.17 -10.49
CA THR A 100 -0.34 12.01 -10.56
C THR A 100 0.84 11.33 -9.85
N LEU A 101 0.61 10.76 -8.67
CA LEU A 101 1.65 10.03 -7.93
C LEU A 101 2.12 8.77 -8.68
N ARG A 102 1.20 8.02 -9.29
CA ARG A 102 1.54 6.82 -10.09
C ARG A 102 2.46 7.20 -11.22
N ASP A 103 2.11 8.25 -11.97
CA ASP A 103 2.86 8.70 -13.13
C ASP A 103 4.26 9.22 -12.75
N GLN A 104 4.37 9.95 -11.63
CA GLN A 104 5.67 10.36 -11.07
C GLN A 104 6.56 9.15 -10.73
N ARG A 105 6.00 8.13 -10.10
CA ARG A 105 6.73 6.91 -9.76
C ARG A 105 7.13 6.12 -11.01
N CYS A 106 6.25 6.04 -12.01
CA CYS A 106 6.55 5.41 -13.28
C CYS A 106 7.70 6.11 -14.01
N LYS A 107 7.70 7.45 -14.04
CA LYS A 107 8.82 8.23 -14.60
C LYS A 107 10.13 7.94 -13.87
N ALA A 108 10.13 7.93 -12.54
CA ALA A 108 11.32 7.64 -11.75
C ALA A 108 11.88 6.23 -12.02
N VAL A 109 11.01 5.25 -12.23
CA VAL A 109 11.39 3.89 -12.65
C VAL A 109 12.01 3.91 -14.05
N ALA A 110 11.36 4.56 -15.02
CA ALA A 110 11.85 4.66 -16.39
C ALA A 110 13.24 5.29 -16.43
N GLU A 111 13.45 6.39 -15.70
CA GLU A 111 14.75 7.04 -15.55
C GLU A 111 15.82 6.11 -14.94
N ARG A 112 15.44 5.31 -13.94
CA ARG A 112 16.36 4.34 -13.33
C ARG A 112 16.80 3.27 -14.33
N TYR A 113 15.89 2.76 -15.16
CA TYR A 113 16.24 1.78 -16.20
C TYR A 113 16.97 2.42 -17.39
N ALA A 114 16.71 3.69 -17.70
CA ALA A 114 17.42 4.43 -18.74
C ALA A 114 18.92 4.60 -18.42
N ARG A 115 19.30 4.62 -17.14
CA ARG A 115 20.71 4.65 -16.68
C ARG A 115 21.40 3.29 -16.73
N GLN A 116 20.68 2.21 -16.96
CA GLN A 116 21.26 0.86 -17.06
C GLN A 116 21.67 0.56 -18.50
N SER A 117 22.50 -0.47 -18.68
CA SER A 117 22.85 -0.96 -20.02
C SER A 117 21.59 -1.42 -20.78
N ARG A 118 21.42 -0.92 -22.00
CA ARG A 118 20.30 -1.25 -22.90
C ARG A 118 20.44 -2.65 -23.47
N THR A 119 20.13 -3.65 -22.64
CA THR A 119 20.17 -5.07 -23.00
C THR A 119 18.77 -5.69 -22.95
N ALA A 120 18.57 -6.79 -23.67
CA ALA A 120 17.33 -7.56 -23.61
C ALA A 120 16.99 -8.01 -22.18
N ALA A 121 18.00 -8.36 -21.37
CA ALA A 121 17.81 -8.76 -19.98
C ALA A 121 17.31 -7.60 -19.11
N THR A 122 17.86 -6.39 -19.29
CA THR A 122 17.40 -5.19 -18.60
C THR A 122 15.95 -4.86 -18.94
N PHE A 123 15.62 -4.90 -20.24
CA PHE A 123 14.26 -4.66 -20.71
C PHE A 123 13.27 -5.71 -20.19
N ALA A 124 13.64 -7.00 -20.18
CA ALA A 124 12.80 -8.06 -19.65
C ALA A 124 12.46 -7.86 -18.16
N ARG A 125 13.44 -7.43 -17.35
CA ARG A 125 13.21 -7.08 -15.93
C ARG A 125 12.30 -5.88 -15.77
N PHE A 126 12.49 -4.84 -16.58
CA PHE A 126 11.64 -3.67 -16.57
C PHE A 126 10.19 -4.03 -16.88
N ARG A 127 9.95 -4.76 -17.96
CA ARG A 127 8.62 -5.23 -18.35
C ARG A 127 7.99 -6.12 -17.28
N ALA A 128 8.73 -7.09 -16.75
CA ALA A 128 8.20 -8.01 -15.74
C ALA A 128 7.78 -7.30 -14.45
N GLY A 129 8.49 -6.24 -14.05
CA GLY A 129 8.19 -5.52 -12.82
C GLY A 129 7.17 -4.39 -12.96
N TYR A 130 6.96 -3.85 -14.16
CA TYR A 130 6.25 -2.59 -14.33
C TYR A 130 5.20 -2.56 -15.45
N ALA A 131 4.96 -3.67 -16.16
CA ALA A 131 3.96 -3.70 -17.24
C ALA A 131 2.53 -3.37 -16.80
N PHE A 132 2.17 -3.79 -15.58
CA PHE A 132 0.84 -3.49 -15.04
C PHE A 132 0.70 -2.01 -14.66
N SER A 133 1.66 -1.47 -13.93
CA SER A 133 1.56 -0.13 -13.36
C SER A 133 2.01 0.99 -14.28
N CYS A 134 2.93 0.72 -15.20
CA CYS A 134 3.57 1.72 -16.06
C CYS A 134 3.56 1.28 -17.55
N PRO A 135 2.39 0.94 -18.12
CA PRO A 135 2.32 0.42 -19.49
C PRO A 135 2.87 1.42 -20.53
N GLU A 136 2.67 2.72 -20.31
CA GLU A 136 3.15 3.79 -21.20
C GLU A 136 4.67 3.95 -21.27
N GLN A 137 5.42 3.28 -20.39
CA GLN A 137 6.88 3.39 -20.34
C GLN A 137 7.59 2.24 -21.07
N LEU A 138 6.87 1.20 -21.50
CA LEU A 138 7.41 -0.01 -22.12
C LEU A 138 7.58 0.13 -23.64
#